data_AF-A0A377B493-F1
#
_entry.id   AF-A0A377B493-F1
#
_cell.length_a   1.000
_cell.length_b   1.000
_cell.length_c   1.000
_cell.angle_alpha   90.00
_cell.angle_beta   90.00
_cell.angle_gamma   90.00
#
_symmetry.space_group_name_H-M   'P 1'
#
loop_
_entity.id
_entity.type
_entity.pdbx_description
1 polymer ?
#
loop_
_entity_poly.entity_id
_entity_poly.type
_entity_poly.pdbx_seq_one_letter_code
_entity_poly.pdbx_strand_id
1 'polypeptide(L)'
;MAMVEMQTNAALAESRRKMQARRRLKNRIALTLSMATMAFGLFWLIWILMSTITRGIDGMSLALFTEMTPPPNTEGGGLANALAGSGLLILWATVFGTPLGHLWRGFIWLNMVVNPGWQK
;
A
#
# COMPACT_ATOMS: atom_id res chain seq x y z
N MET A 1 -11.45 -53.92 22.86
CA MET A 1 -11.33 -53.06 21.65
C MET A 1 -11.86 -51.64 21.89
N ALA A 2 -13.07 -51.45 22.45
CA ALA A 2 -13.61 -50.12 22.75
C ALA A 2 -12.74 -49.22 23.68
N MET A 3 -12.08 -49.79 24.70
CA MET A 3 -11.20 -49.00 25.60
C MET A 3 -9.93 -48.47 24.92
N VAL A 4 -9.37 -49.22 23.96
CA VAL A 4 -8.17 -48.82 23.20
C VAL A 4 -8.52 -47.68 22.24
N GLU A 5 -9.68 -47.74 21.58
CA GLU A 5 -10.20 -46.62 20.76
C GLU A 5 -10.50 -45.36 21.58
N MET A 6 -11.01 -45.52 22.81
CA MET A 6 -11.30 -44.37 23.67
C MET A 6 -10.00 -43.65 24.10
N GLN A 7 -8.94 -44.41 24.40
CA GLN A 7 -7.62 -43.87 24.74
C GLN A 7 -6.96 -43.17 23.54
N THR A 8 -7.04 -43.73 22.33
CA THR A 8 -6.48 -43.09 21.13
C THR A 8 -7.23 -41.82 20.76
N ASN A 9 -8.57 -41.82 20.83
CA ASN A 9 -9.38 -40.62 20.59
C ASN A 9 -9.10 -39.49 21.59
N ALA A 10 -8.93 -39.82 22.88
CA ALA A 10 -8.55 -38.85 23.90
C ALA A 10 -7.15 -38.26 23.65
N ALA A 11 -6.17 -39.10 23.33
CA ALA A 11 -4.80 -38.66 23.00
C ALA A 11 -4.76 -37.79 21.72
N LEU A 12 -5.54 -38.14 20.68
CA LEU A 12 -5.68 -37.36 19.46
C LEU A 12 -6.36 -36.00 19.73
N ALA A 13 -7.38 -35.97 20.60
CA ALA A 13 -8.04 -34.72 21.01
C ALA A 13 -7.09 -33.80 21.78
N GLU A 14 -6.26 -34.34 22.67
CA GLU A 14 -5.24 -33.57 23.40
C GLU A 14 -4.16 -33.01 22.46
N SER A 15 -3.69 -33.83 21.51
CA SER A 15 -2.74 -33.41 20.46
C SER A 15 -3.32 -32.29 19.58
N ARG A 16 -4.58 -32.41 19.15
CA ARG A 16 -5.31 -31.37 18.40
C ARG A 16 -5.43 -30.07 19.20
N ARG A 17 -5.75 -30.14 20.50
CA ARG A 17 -5.82 -28.97 21.40
C ARG A 17 -4.48 -28.26 21.53
N LYS A 18 -3.37 -29.00 21.75
CA LYS A 18 -2.00 -28.44 21.78
C LYS A 18 -1.63 -27.78 20.45
N MET A 19 -1.98 -28.38 19.32
CA MET A 19 -1.72 -27.81 17.99
C MET A 19 -2.55 -26.54 17.74
N GLN A 20 -3.82 -26.52 18.12
CA GLN A 20 -4.69 -25.35 17.97
C GLN A 20 -4.25 -24.18 18.86
N ALA A 21 -3.80 -24.45 20.09
CA ALA A 21 -3.25 -23.43 20.98
C ALA A 21 -2.02 -22.75 20.39
N ARG A 22 -1.10 -23.54 19.79
CA ARG A 22 0.09 -23.00 19.09
C ARG A 22 -0.28 -22.13 17.88
N ARG A 23 -1.28 -22.53 17.09
CA ARG A 23 -1.77 -21.73 15.94
C ARG A 23 -2.42 -20.41 16.38
N ARG A 24 -3.21 -20.43 17.46
CA ARG A 24 -3.85 -19.23 18.01
C ARG A 24 -2.84 -18.23 18.54
N LEU A 25 -1.78 -18.68 19.20
CA LEU A 25 -0.70 -17.80 19.69
C LEU A 25 0.03 -17.13 18.52
N LYS A 26 0.40 -17.90 17.49
CA LYS A 26 1.04 -17.36 16.27
C LYS A 26 0.16 -16.32 15.58
N ASN A 27 -1.13 -16.62 15.44
CA ASN A 27 -2.07 -15.68 14.83
C ASN A 27 -2.20 -14.39 15.65
N ARG A 28 -2.26 -14.51 16.98
CA ARG A 28 -2.36 -13.35 17.88
C ARG A 28 -1.10 -12.48 17.84
N ILE A 29 0.09 -13.10 17.84
CA ILE A 29 1.37 -12.39 17.68
C ILE A 29 1.42 -11.67 16.33
N ALA A 30 1.07 -12.37 15.24
CA ALA A 30 1.05 -11.79 13.90
C ALA A 30 0.08 -10.60 13.81
N LEU A 31 -1.11 -10.72 14.41
CA LEU A 31 -2.10 -9.65 14.42
C LEU A 31 -1.63 -8.43 15.22
N THR A 32 -1.11 -8.64 16.43
CA THR A 32 -0.58 -7.55 17.26
C THR A 32 0.61 -6.87 16.60
N LEU A 33 1.48 -7.64 15.93
CA LEU A 33 2.64 -7.10 15.23
C LEU A 33 2.20 -6.27 14.01
N SER A 34 1.22 -6.74 13.24
CA SER A 34 0.65 -5.98 12.13
C SER A 34 0.01 -4.67 12.60
N MET A 35 -0.77 -4.71 13.69
CA MET A 35 -1.37 -3.51 14.27
C MET A 35 -0.31 -2.53 14.81
N ALA A 36 0.76 -3.05 15.42
CA ALA A 36 1.87 -2.22 15.90
C ALA A 36 2.61 -1.55 14.74
N THR A 37 2.92 -2.28 13.67
CA THR A 37 3.55 -1.72 12.46
C THR A 37 2.67 -0.65 11.83
N MET A 38 1.36 -0.88 11.73
CA MET A 38 0.41 0.11 11.21
C MET A 38 0.40 1.39 12.06
N ALA A 39 0.31 1.26 13.39
CA ALA A 39 0.33 2.40 14.30
C ALA A 39 1.65 3.18 14.24
N PHE A 40 2.78 2.48 14.12
CA PHE A 40 4.10 3.10 14.01
C PHE A 40 4.24 3.93 12.72
N GLY A 41 3.79 3.40 11.58
CA GLY A 41 3.76 4.15 10.33
C GLY A 41 2.83 5.37 10.40
N LEU A 42 1.65 5.20 11.01
CA LEU A 42 0.66 6.26 11.13
C LEU A 42 1.15 7.40 12.05
N PHE A 43 1.89 7.06 13.11
CA PHE A 43 2.51 8.04 14.00
C PHE A 43 3.42 9.00 13.22
N TRP A 44 4.33 8.46 12.41
CA TRP A 44 5.23 9.29 11.59
C TRP A 44 4.49 10.06 10.50
N LEU A 45 3.47 9.46 9.88
CA LEU A 45 2.64 10.13 8.88
C LEU A 45 1.91 11.35 9.47
N ILE A 46 1.29 11.19 10.64
CA ILE A 46 0.61 12.30 11.34
C ILE A 46 1.64 13.35 11.75
N TRP A 47 2.81 12.93 12.25
CA TRP A 47 3.88 13.86 12.64
C TRP A 47 4.33 14.73 11.47
N ILE A 48 4.67 14.12 10.32
CA ILE A 48 5.12 14.89 9.16
C ILE A 48 3.99 15.78 8.65
N LEU A 49 2.75 15.28 8.62
CA LEU A 49 1.58 16.04 8.22
C LEU A 49 1.39 17.29 9.09
N MET A 50 1.47 17.15 10.42
CA MET A 50 1.39 18.29 11.34
C MET A 50 2.54 19.28 11.14
N SER A 51 3.77 18.81 10.95
CA SER A 51 4.93 19.65 10.66
C SER A 51 4.78 20.41 9.33
N THR A 52 4.25 19.75 8.29
CA THR A 52 4.05 20.37 6.98
C THR A 52 2.84 21.29 6.96
N ILE A 53 1.80 21.02 7.74
CA ILE A 53 0.63 21.92 7.84
C ILE A 53 1.02 23.19 8.57
N THR A 54 1.68 23.08 9.72
CA THR A 54 2.07 24.26 10.51
C THR A 54 3.04 25.17 9.74
N ARG A 55 4.08 24.61 9.10
CA ARG A 55 5.05 25.38 8.30
C ARG A 55 4.57 25.71 6.89
N GLY A 56 3.69 24.89 6.33
CA GLY A 56 3.18 25.03 4.98
C GLY A 56 2.04 26.03 4.87
N ILE A 57 1.17 26.15 5.89
CA ILE A 57 0.14 27.20 5.93
C ILE A 57 0.80 28.59 5.99
N ASP A 58 1.86 28.75 6.77
CA ASP A 58 2.62 30.00 6.84
C ASP A 58 3.24 30.42 5.48
N GLY A 59 3.42 29.46 4.55
CA GLY A 59 3.90 29.69 3.19
C GLY A 59 2.84 29.60 2.09
N MET A 60 1.58 29.27 2.40
CA MET A 60 0.49 29.15 1.42
C MET A 60 -0.17 30.51 1.17
N SER A 61 0.41 31.29 0.27
CA SER A 61 -0.26 32.45 -0.32
C SER A 61 -0.87 32.08 -1.68
N LEU A 62 -1.98 32.73 -2.06
CA LEU A 62 -2.57 32.58 -3.39
C LEU A 62 -1.58 32.96 -4.52
N ALA A 63 -0.63 33.85 -4.22
CA ALA A 63 0.48 34.20 -5.10
C ALA A 63 1.37 32.99 -5.43
N LEU A 64 1.53 32.04 -4.51
CA LEU A 64 2.29 30.80 -4.76
C LEU A 64 1.65 29.91 -5.84
N PHE A 65 0.34 30.01 -6.06
CA PHE A 65 -0.37 29.19 -7.06
C PHE A 65 -0.55 29.89 -8.40
N THR A 66 -0.60 31.22 -8.43
CA THR A 66 -0.88 32.01 -9.64
C THR A 66 0.33 32.72 -10.23
N GLU A 67 1.35 33.01 -9.44
CA GLU A 67 2.56 33.66 -9.96
C GLU A 67 3.49 32.65 -10.63
N MET A 68 4.13 33.08 -11.71
CA MET A 68 5.19 32.32 -12.36
C MET A 68 6.49 32.48 -11.57
N THR A 69 7.31 31.44 -11.54
CA THR A 69 8.62 31.45 -10.89
C THR A 69 9.44 32.64 -11.41
N PRO A 70 9.76 33.65 -10.58
CA PRO A 70 10.60 34.75 -10.99
C PRO A 70 12.06 34.29 -11.13
N PRO A 71 12.89 35.07 -11.83
CA PRO A 71 14.32 34.82 -11.95
C PRO A 71 15.01 34.74 -10.57
N PRO A 72 16.15 34.04 -10.46
CA PRO A 72 16.82 33.84 -9.19
C PRO A 72 17.19 35.17 -8.54
N ASN A 73 17.04 35.23 -7.20
CA ASN A 73 17.39 36.36 -6.30
C ASN A 73 16.28 37.41 -6.01
N THR A 74 14.99 37.05 -6.06
CA THR A 74 13.89 37.92 -5.58
C THR A 74 12.95 37.17 -4.61
N GLU A 75 12.52 37.84 -3.54
CA GLU A 75 11.56 37.31 -2.57
C GLU A 75 10.14 37.36 -3.16
N GLY A 76 9.48 36.21 -3.20
CA GLY A 76 8.12 36.07 -3.75
C GLY A 76 8.14 35.50 -5.16
N GLY A 77 7.63 34.28 -5.31
CA GLY A 77 7.55 33.59 -6.59
C GLY A 77 6.74 32.30 -6.52
N GLY A 78 5.85 32.09 -7.48
CA GLY A 78 4.89 30.98 -7.46
C GLY A 78 5.34 29.70 -8.18
N LEU A 79 4.63 28.62 -7.85
CA LEU A 79 4.80 27.25 -8.30
C LEU A 79 3.86 26.89 -9.48
N ALA A 80 3.21 27.88 -10.09
CA ALA A 80 2.19 27.68 -11.13
C ALA A 80 2.67 26.78 -12.27
N ASN A 81 3.89 27.01 -12.77
CA ASN A 81 4.48 26.24 -13.87
C ASN A 81 4.81 24.78 -13.46
N ALA A 82 5.24 24.56 -12.21
CA ALA A 82 5.52 23.22 -11.70
C ALA A 82 4.24 22.39 -11.54
N LEU A 83 3.15 23.03 -11.11
CA LEU A 83 1.84 22.40 -11.00
C LEU A 83 1.24 22.08 -12.36
N ALA A 84 1.32 23.01 -13.32
CA ALA A 84 0.87 22.79 -14.69
C ALA A 84 1.66 21.66 -15.37
N GLY A 85 3.00 21.66 -15.22
CA GLY A 85 3.86 20.59 -15.73
C GLY A 85 3.54 19.23 -15.12
N SER A 86 3.37 19.15 -13.80
CA SER A 86 3.00 17.92 -13.11
C SER A 86 1.62 17.41 -13.53
N GLY A 87 0.64 18.30 -13.67
CA GLY A 87 -0.70 17.94 -14.14
C GLY A 87 -0.70 17.40 -15.56
N LEU A 88 0.05 18.04 -16.46
CA LEU A 88 0.20 17.58 -17.84
C LEU A 88 0.88 16.20 -17.90
N LEU A 89 1.92 15.99 -17.10
CA LEU A 89 2.61 14.70 -17.01
C LEU A 89 1.67 13.60 -16.50
N ILE A 90 0.91 13.85 -15.44
CA ILE A 90 -0.05 12.87 -14.89
C ILE A 90 -1.14 12.55 -15.91
N LEU A 91 -1.64 13.55 -16.63
CA LEU A 91 -2.67 13.37 -17.64
C LEU A 91 -2.18 12.45 -18.77
N TRP A 92 -1.02 12.76 -19.35
CA TRP A 92 -0.44 11.90 -20.39
C TRP A 92 -0.04 10.52 -19.87
N ALA A 93 0.51 10.44 -18.66
CA ALA A 93 0.85 9.17 -18.02
C ALA A 93 -0.39 8.29 -17.81
N THR A 94 -1.54 8.87 -17.47
CA THR A 94 -2.79 8.12 -17.29
C THR A 94 -3.39 7.70 -18.63
N VAL A 95 -3.46 8.63 -19.59
CA VAL A 95 -4.02 8.39 -20.93
C VAL A 95 -3.27 7.28 -21.66
N PHE A 96 -1.95 7.21 -21.52
CA PHE A 96 -1.16 6.14 -22.15
C PHE A 96 -0.95 4.93 -21.23
N GLY A 97 -0.68 5.15 -19.94
CA GLY A 97 -0.36 4.08 -19.00
C GLY A 97 -1.52 3.14 -18.72
N THR A 98 -2.74 3.67 -18.53
CA THR A 98 -3.91 2.84 -18.20
C THR A 98 -4.31 1.91 -19.36
N PRO A 99 -4.44 2.39 -20.62
CA PRO A 99 -4.75 1.50 -21.74
C PRO A 99 -3.65 0.48 -22.03
N LEU A 100 -2.37 0.88 -21.99
CA LEU A 100 -1.25 -0.05 -22.22
C LEU A 100 -1.22 -1.18 -21.17
N GLY A 101 -1.47 -0.86 -19.91
CA GLY A 101 -1.57 -1.86 -18.85
C GLY A 101 -2.71 -2.87 -19.07
N HIS A 102 -3.89 -2.39 -19.48
CA HIS A 102 -5.02 -3.26 -19.79
C HIS A 102 -4.79 -4.13 -21.03
N LEU A 103 -4.17 -3.57 -22.08
CA LEU A 103 -3.82 -4.32 -23.30
C LEU A 103 -2.79 -5.42 -23.00
N TRP A 104 -1.74 -5.12 -22.23
CA TRP A 104 -0.73 -6.12 -21.86
C TRP A 104 -1.32 -7.26 -21.03
N ARG A 105 -2.18 -6.93 -20.04
CA ARG A 105 -2.89 -7.96 -19.25
C ARG A 105 -3.77 -8.84 -20.12
N GLY A 106 -4.50 -8.25 -21.07
CA GLY A 106 -5.32 -8.99 -22.03
C GLY A 106 -4.49 -9.90 -22.94
N PHE A 107 -3.35 -9.41 -23.43
CA PHE A 107 -2.42 -10.18 -24.27
C PHE A 107 -1.86 -11.40 -23.54
N ILE A 108 -1.40 -11.24 -22.29
CA ILE A 108 -0.91 -12.37 -21.48
C ILE A 108 -2.04 -13.38 -21.26
N TRP A 109 -3.25 -12.93 -20.94
CA TRP A 109 -4.38 -13.83 -20.76
C TRP A 109 -4.70 -14.61 -22.06
N LEU A 110 -4.72 -13.94 -23.20
CA LEU A 110 -4.93 -14.58 -24.49
C LEU A 110 -3.82 -15.59 -24.80
N ASN A 111 -2.57 -15.25 -24.50
CA ASN A 111 -1.43 -16.15 -24.70
C ASN A 111 -1.53 -17.40 -23.82
N MET A 112 -1.96 -17.26 -22.56
CA MET A 112 -2.20 -18.39 -21.64
C MET A 112 -3.36 -19.29 -22.11
N VAL A 113 -4.41 -18.71 -22.69
CA VAL A 113 -5.55 -19.47 -23.23
C VAL A 113 -5.15 -20.21 -24.52
N VAL A 114 -4.35 -19.59 -25.38
CA VAL A 114 -3.92 -20.18 -26.67
C VAL A 114 -2.76 -21.17 -26.51
N ASN A 115 -1.86 -20.98 -25.54
CA ASN A 115 -0.72 -21.87 -25.29
C ASN A 115 -0.72 -22.41 -23.83
N PRO A 116 -1.41 -23.54 -23.58
CA PRO A 116 -1.50 -24.15 -22.25
C PRO A 116 -0.17 -24.71 -21.72
N GLY A 117 0.88 -24.79 -22.56
CA GLY A 117 2.20 -25.31 -22.17
C GLY A 117 2.91 -24.46 -21.11
N TRP A 118 2.49 -23.20 -20.92
CA TRP A 118 3.03 -22.26 -19.94
C TRP A 118 2.39 -22.35 -18.54
N GLN A 119 1.47 -23.30 -18.32
CA GLN A 119 0.79 -23.52 -17.03
C GLN A 119 1.50 -24.53 -16.11
N LYS A 120 2.64 -25.10 -16.55
CA LYS A 120 3.38 -26.13 -15.80
C LYS A 120 4.52 -25.54 -14.97
#